data_AF-A0A538BLY9-F1
#
_entry.id   AF-A0A538BLY9-F1
#
_cell.length_a   1.000
_cell.length_b   1.000
_cell.length_c   1.000
_cell.angle_alpha   90.00
_cell.angle_beta   90.00
_cell.angle_gamma   90.00
#
_symmetry.space_group_name_H-M   'P 1'
#
loop_
_entity.id
_entity.type
_entity.pdbx_description
1 polymer ?
#
loop_
_entity_poly.entity_id
_entity_poly.type
_entity_poly.pdbx_seq_one_letter_code
_entity_poly.pdbx_strand_id
1 'polypeptide(L)'
;MQTLQRTPLHGRHVELGARLVPFAGWEMPVQYDGVIAEHRAVRTDCGVFDVSHMGELEVEGPRAGELLQGLLSNDLDRIGMGEAQYTLLTNERGGIVDDLIVYKLEPFRYLLVVNASNARTDYEWLKEREVRGSDVRDVSDEYALLAVQGPRSI
;
A
#
# COMPACT_ATOMS: atom_id res chain seq x y z
N MET A 1 19.20 19.23 -2.43
CA MET A 1 17.96 18.86 -3.13
C MET A 1 17.84 17.35 -3.05
N GLN A 2 16.83 16.82 -2.35
CA GLN A 2 16.53 15.39 -2.46
C GLN A 2 15.99 15.13 -3.87
N THR A 3 16.53 14.12 -4.54
CA THR A 3 15.96 13.60 -5.78
C THR A 3 14.69 12.85 -5.42
N LEU A 4 13.54 13.24 -5.98
CA LEU A 4 12.27 12.56 -5.75
C LEU A 4 12.25 11.21 -6.46
N GLN A 5 11.60 10.23 -5.82
CA GLN A 5 11.31 8.93 -6.41
C GLN A 5 10.24 9.04 -7.49
N ARG A 6 10.17 8.06 -8.39
CA ARG A 6 9.24 8.04 -9.54
C ARG A 6 8.63 6.66 -9.67
N THR A 7 7.32 6.60 -9.85
CA THR A 7 6.63 5.35 -10.14
C THR A 7 6.99 4.84 -11.54
N PRO A 8 6.77 3.54 -11.84
CA PRO A 8 6.92 3.00 -13.19
C PRO A 8 6.07 3.73 -14.25
N LEU A 9 5.02 4.43 -13.82
CA LEU A 9 4.08 5.17 -14.69
C LEU A 9 4.43 6.66 -14.86
N HIS A 10 5.54 7.14 -14.28
CA HIS A 10 5.94 8.54 -14.36
C HIS A 10 5.96 9.11 -15.80
N GLY A 11 6.55 8.36 -16.74
CA GLY A 11 6.58 8.78 -18.15
C GLY A 11 5.18 9.00 -18.72
N ARG A 12 4.22 8.16 -18.34
CA ARG A 12 2.82 8.28 -18.77
C ARG A 12 2.15 9.51 -18.18
N HIS A 13 2.45 9.86 -16.93
CA HIS A 13 1.94 11.08 -16.31
C HIS A 13 2.41 12.33 -17.04
N VAL A 14 3.70 12.37 -17.43
CA VAL A 14 4.27 13.47 -18.21
C VAL A 14 3.59 13.58 -19.59
N GLU A 15 3.44 12.46 -20.30
CA GLU A 15 2.76 12.44 -21.62
C GLU A 15 1.32 12.94 -21.57
N LEU A 16 0.60 12.64 -20.48
CA LEU A 16 -0.78 13.07 -20.27
C LEU A 16 -0.89 14.51 -19.76
N GLY A 17 0.23 15.24 -19.60
CA GLY A 17 0.23 16.63 -19.16
C GLY A 17 -0.08 16.81 -17.68
N ALA A 18 0.18 15.80 -16.85
CA ALA A 18 -0.08 15.87 -15.42
C ALA A 18 0.69 17.02 -14.75
N ARG A 19 0.06 17.66 -13.77
CA ARG A 19 0.77 18.52 -12.82
C ARG A 19 1.42 17.63 -11.76
N LEU A 20 2.73 17.43 -11.85
CA LEU A 20 3.50 16.65 -10.87
C LEU A 20 3.91 17.51 -9.66
N VAL A 21 3.82 16.93 -8.46
CA VAL A 21 4.21 17.59 -7.19
C VAL A 21 4.98 16.62 -6.28
N PRO A 22 5.80 17.12 -5.35
CA PRO A 22 6.39 16.29 -4.30
C PRO A 22 5.29 15.78 -3.34
N PHE A 23 5.19 14.46 -3.18
CA PHE A 23 4.30 13.82 -2.22
C PHE A 23 4.98 12.60 -1.60
N ALA A 24 5.15 12.58 -0.28
CA ALA A 24 5.81 11.49 0.45
C ALA A 24 7.20 11.07 -0.12
N GLY A 25 7.96 12.00 -0.69
CA GLY A 25 9.26 11.70 -1.31
C GLY A 25 9.20 11.25 -2.78
N TRP A 26 8.00 11.20 -3.37
CA TRP A 26 7.73 10.85 -4.77
C TRP A 26 7.31 12.06 -5.60
N GLU A 27 7.53 11.98 -6.91
CA GLU A 27 7.00 12.91 -7.91
C GLU A 27 5.67 12.36 -8.45
N MET A 28 4.55 12.84 -7.89
CA MET A 28 3.21 12.28 -8.15
C MET A 28 2.27 13.28 -8.85
N PRO A 29 1.32 12.82 -9.69
CA PRO A 29 0.33 13.67 -10.34
C PRO A 29 -0.72 14.15 -9.33
N VAL A 30 -0.84 15.47 -9.13
CA VAL A 30 -1.93 16.05 -8.31
C VAL A 30 -3.22 16.25 -9.11
N GLN A 31 -3.10 16.45 -10.42
CA GLN A 31 -4.22 16.54 -11.36
C GLN A 31 -3.72 16.45 -12.82
N TYR A 32 -4.64 16.16 -13.74
CA TYR A 32 -4.50 16.20 -15.20
C TYR A 32 -5.43 17.29 -15.76
N ASP A 33 -6.74 17.03 -15.81
CA ASP A 33 -7.78 17.94 -16.31
C ASP A 33 -8.36 18.86 -15.22
N GLY A 34 -7.99 18.61 -13.96
CA GLY A 34 -8.34 19.42 -12.80
C GLY A 34 -9.13 18.64 -11.76
N VAL A 35 -8.85 18.91 -10.48
CA VAL A 35 -9.38 18.15 -9.33
C VAL A 35 -10.91 18.00 -9.32
N ILE A 36 -11.67 19.00 -9.77
CA ILE A 36 -13.15 18.93 -9.82
C ILE A 36 -13.61 17.96 -10.93
N ALA A 37 -12.97 17.99 -12.09
CA ALA A 37 -13.34 17.14 -13.22
C ALA A 37 -13.01 15.67 -12.90
N GLU A 38 -11.83 15.41 -12.34
CA GLU A 38 -11.39 14.07 -11.93
C GLU A 38 -12.25 13.49 -10.80
N HIS A 39 -12.59 14.31 -9.79
CA HIS A 39 -13.52 13.91 -8.74
C HIS A 39 -14.88 13.52 -9.31
N ARG A 40 -15.43 14.32 -10.24
CA ARG A 40 -16.70 14.01 -10.90
C ARG A 40 -16.60 12.72 -11.71
N ALA A 41 -15.52 12.52 -12.47
CA ALA A 41 -15.30 11.30 -13.24
C ALA A 41 -15.40 10.04 -12.35
N VAL A 42 -14.74 10.03 -11.20
CA VAL A 42 -14.85 8.90 -10.24
C VAL A 42 -16.27 8.77 -9.68
N ARG A 43 -16.97 9.87 -9.40
CA ARG A 43 -18.31 9.83 -8.80
C ARG A 43 -19.40 9.39 -9.77
N THR A 44 -19.27 9.71 -11.05
CA THR A 44 -20.33 9.49 -12.06
C THR A 44 -19.97 8.43 -13.09
N ASP A 45 -18.70 8.03 -13.16
CA ASP A 45 -18.17 7.13 -14.18
C ASP A 45 -17.05 6.23 -13.62
N CYS A 46 -15.80 6.49 -13.98
CA CYS A 46 -14.62 5.74 -13.60
C CYS A 46 -13.41 6.68 -13.66
N GLY A 47 -12.52 6.57 -12.68
CA GLY A 47 -11.20 7.19 -12.69
C GLY A 47 -10.13 6.15 -12.35
N VAL A 48 -8.90 6.41 -12.79
CA VAL A 48 -7.75 5.55 -12.51
C VAL A 48 -6.71 6.38 -11.78
N PHE A 49 -6.22 5.85 -10.66
CA PHE A 49 -5.17 6.46 -9.86
C PHE A 49 -3.93 5.58 -9.90
N ASP A 50 -2.78 6.19 -10.19
CA ASP A 50 -1.49 5.58 -9.89
C ASP A 50 -1.19 5.77 -8.42
N VAL A 51 -1.24 4.66 -7.68
CA VAL A 51 -0.92 4.60 -6.26
C VAL A 51 0.30 3.72 -5.99
N SER A 52 1.14 3.48 -7.00
CA SER A 52 2.39 2.68 -6.93
C SER A 52 3.50 3.32 -6.07
N HIS A 53 3.18 4.39 -5.34
CA HIS A 53 4.07 5.01 -4.36
C HIS A 53 3.80 4.48 -2.94
N MET A 54 2.69 3.76 -2.74
CA MET A 54 2.46 2.97 -1.53
C MET A 54 3.54 1.90 -1.38
N GLY A 55 3.74 1.40 -0.17
CA GLY A 55 4.67 0.30 0.08
C GLY A 55 3.96 -1.04 -0.01
N GLU A 56 4.67 -2.04 -0.52
CA GLU A 56 4.22 -3.43 -0.54
C GLU A 56 5.20 -4.29 0.26
N LEU A 57 4.73 -4.83 1.38
CA LEU A 57 5.52 -5.70 2.25
C LEU A 57 4.94 -7.10 2.24
N GLU A 58 5.78 -8.09 2.00
CA GLU A 58 5.38 -9.50 2.04
C GLU A 58 5.85 -10.14 3.35
N VAL A 59 4.94 -10.88 4.00
CA VAL A 59 5.28 -11.71 5.17
C VAL A 59 4.95 -13.15 4.86
N GLU A 60 5.97 -14.00 4.83
CA GLU A 60 5.88 -15.38 4.38
C GLU A 60 6.41 -16.38 5.43
N GLY A 61 5.80 -17.56 5.51
CA GLY A 61 6.27 -18.68 6.30
C GLY A 61 5.26 -19.14 7.35
N PRO A 62 5.49 -20.32 7.96
CA PRO A 62 4.52 -21.00 8.82
C PRO A 62 4.09 -20.21 10.06
N ARG A 63 4.84 -19.15 10.42
CA ARG A 63 4.55 -18.26 11.55
C ARG A 63 4.24 -16.82 11.12
N ALA A 64 4.05 -16.56 9.83
CA ALA A 64 3.65 -15.24 9.33
C ALA A 64 2.35 -14.74 9.98
N GLY A 65 1.35 -15.60 10.09
CA GLY A 65 0.09 -15.26 10.76
C GLY A 65 0.28 -14.95 12.25
N GLU A 66 1.19 -15.65 12.95
CA GLU A 66 1.49 -15.37 14.36
C GLU A 66 2.14 -14.00 14.54
N LEU A 67 3.13 -13.66 13.71
CA LEU A 67 3.76 -12.34 13.71
C LEU A 67 2.70 -11.25 13.50
N LEU A 68 1.90 -11.38 12.44
CA LEU A 68 0.93 -10.37 12.07
C LEU A 68 -0.19 -10.21 13.10
N GLN A 69 -0.77 -11.31 13.60
CA GLN A 69 -1.80 -11.26 14.67
C GLN A 69 -1.28 -10.60 15.95
N GLY A 70 0.03 -10.62 16.21
CA GLY A 70 0.64 -9.94 17.35
C GLY A 70 0.81 -8.43 17.18
N LEU A 71 0.74 -7.91 15.95
CA LEU A 71 1.05 -6.52 15.63
C LEU A 71 -0.13 -5.74 15.06
N LEU A 72 -1.08 -6.45 14.45
CA LEU A 72 -2.24 -5.87 13.79
C LEU A 72 -3.45 -5.82 14.73
N SER A 73 -4.26 -4.77 14.59
CA SER A 73 -5.42 -4.56 15.46
C SER A 73 -6.63 -5.45 15.14
N ASN A 74 -6.77 -5.88 13.88
CA ASN A 74 -7.87 -6.75 13.45
C ASN A 74 -7.43 -8.21 13.34
N ASP A 75 -8.41 -9.10 13.50
CA ASP A 75 -8.24 -10.54 13.49
C ASP A 75 -8.19 -11.10 12.05
N LEU A 76 -7.02 -11.61 11.67
CA LEU A 76 -6.75 -12.23 10.36
C LEU A 76 -7.41 -13.59 10.16
N ASP A 77 -7.90 -14.25 11.22
CA ASP A 77 -8.68 -15.49 11.07
C ASP A 77 -10.08 -15.22 10.51
N ARG A 78 -10.48 -13.93 10.44
CA ARG A 78 -11.75 -13.50 9.84
C ARG A 78 -11.70 -13.35 8.33
N ILE A 79 -10.53 -13.50 7.71
CA ILE A 79 -10.38 -13.47 6.24
C ILE A 79 -9.87 -14.81 5.68
N GLY A 80 -10.47 -15.22 4.57
CA GLY A 80 -10.07 -16.37 3.77
C GLY A 80 -8.94 -16.06 2.79
N MET A 81 -8.50 -17.07 2.04
CA MET A 81 -7.52 -16.87 0.97
C MET A 81 -8.12 -16.01 -0.15
N GLY A 82 -7.32 -15.09 -0.69
CA GLY A 82 -7.73 -14.11 -1.70
C GLY A 82 -8.52 -12.93 -1.14
N GLU A 83 -8.80 -12.91 0.16
CA GLU A 83 -9.50 -11.81 0.83
C GLU A 83 -8.51 -10.82 1.45
N ALA A 84 -9.02 -9.62 1.74
CA ALA A 84 -8.26 -8.52 2.29
C ALA A 84 -8.98 -7.89 3.49
N GLN A 85 -8.20 -7.28 4.38
CA GLN A 85 -8.72 -6.60 5.57
C GLN A 85 -7.97 -5.30 5.80
N TYR A 86 -8.71 -4.22 6.06
CA TYR A 86 -8.14 -3.01 6.64
C TYR A 86 -7.81 -3.24 8.11
N THR A 87 -6.65 -2.78 8.57
CA THR A 87 -6.19 -2.96 9.95
C THR A 87 -5.15 -1.91 10.32
N LEU A 88 -4.87 -1.77 11.62
CA LEU A 88 -3.84 -0.88 12.13
C LEU A 88 -2.61 -1.68 12.53
N LEU A 89 -1.43 -1.21 12.17
CA LEU A 89 -0.16 -1.63 12.75
C LEU A 89 0.05 -0.86 14.05
N THR A 90 0.29 -1.56 15.15
CA THR A 90 0.35 -0.95 16.48
C THR A 90 1.66 -1.18 17.19
N ASN A 91 1.99 -0.28 18.11
CA ASN A 91 3.12 -0.43 19.03
C ASN A 91 2.70 -1.03 20.38
N GLU A 92 3.67 -1.32 21.24
CA GLU A 92 3.48 -2.01 22.53
C GLU A 92 2.61 -1.23 23.52
N ARG A 93 2.36 0.06 23.26
CA ARG A 93 1.50 0.93 24.09
C ARG A 93 0.12 1.16 23.46
N GLY A 94 -0.20 0.46 22.37
CA GLY A 94 -1.45 0.63 21.62
C GLY A 94 -1.51 1.90 20.77
N GLY A 95 -0.37 2.58 20.55
CA GLY A 95 -0.29 3.68 19.59
C GLY A 95 -0.25 3.13 18.16
N ILE A 96 -0.85 3.88 17.23
CA ILE A 96 -0.88 3.54 15.80
C ILE A 96 0.48 3.89 15.19
N VAL A 97 1.11 2.90 14.54
CA VAL A 97 2.31 3.07 13.72
C VAL A 97 1.89 3.43 12.30
N ASP A 98 1.00 2.64 11.71
CA ASP A 98 0.37 2.91 10.41
C ASP A 98 -1.02 2.26 10.32
N ASP A 99 -1.79 2.67 9.31
CA ASP A 99 -2.96 1.92 8.84
C ASP A 99 -2.71 1.30 7.48
N LEU A 100 -3.16 0.06 7.27
CA LEU A 100 -2.80 -0.73 6.09
C LEU A 100 -3.91 -1.69 5.67
N ILE A 101 -3.77 -2.23 4.46
CA ILE A 101 -4.58 -3.35 3.98
C ILE A 101 -3.69 -4.59 3.91
N VAL A 102 -4.13 -5.67 4.55
CA VAL A 102 -3.47 -6.97 4.46
C VAL A 102 -4.29 -7.91 3.59
N TYR A 103 -3.63 -8.55 2.63
CA TYR A 103 -4.18 -9.59 1.76
C TYR A 103 -3.63 -10.95 2.20
N LYS A 104 -4.50 -11.95 2.31
CA LYS A 104 -4.09 -13.35 2.54
C LYS A 104 -3.96 -14.05 1.20
N LEU A 105 -2.76 -14.06 0.62
CA LEU A 105 -2.52 -14.58 -0.72
C LEU A 105 -2.53 -16.12 -0.73
N GLU A 106 -1.83 -16.73 0.23
CA GLU A 106 -1.71 -18.19 0.40
C GLU A 106 -1.70 -18.54 1.91
N PRO A 107 -1.75 -19.82 2.35
CA PRO A 107 -1.90 -20.18 3.77
C PRO A 107 -0.86 -19.56 4.71
N PHE A 108 0.30 -19.21 4.18
CA PHE A 108 1.43 -18.67 4.93
C PHE A 108 2.06 -17.47 4.23
N ARG A 109 1.32 -16.80 3.35
CA ARG A 109 1.83 -15.68 2.56
C ARG A 109 0.83 -14.53 2.58
N TYR A 110 1.29 -13.40 3.08
CA TYR A 110 0.50 -12.19 3.25
C TYR A 110 1.17 -11.03 2.53
N LEU A 111 0.37 -10.18 1.89
CA LEU A 111 0.83 -8.93 1.29
C LEU A 111 0.19 -7.77 2.03
N LEU A 112 1.01 -6.87 2.55
CA LEU A 112 0.60 -5.67 3.26
C LEU A 112 0.82 -4.48 2.34
N VAL A 113 -0.22 -3.69 2.11
CA VAL A 113 -0.16 -2.41 1.39
C VAL A 113 -0.17 -1.30 2.43
N VAL A 114 0.95 -0.60 2.59
CA VAL A 114 1.22 0.40 3.63
C VAL A 114 1.36 1.81 3.04
N ASN A 115 1.24 2.83 3.89
CA ASN A 115 1.33 4.21 3.43
C ASN A 115 2.75 4.55 2.93
N ALA A 116 2.82 5.33 1.84
CA ALA A 116 4.06 5.70 1.17
C ALA A 116 5.12 6.33 2.11
N SER A 117 4.69 7.19 3.04
CA SER A 117 5.59 7.85 3.99
C SER A 117 6.13 6.92 5.07
N ASN A 118 5.43 5.80 5.31
CA ASN A 118 5.70 4.87 6.40
C ASN A 118 6.32 3.56 5.92
N ALA A 119 6.34 3.28 4.61
CA ALA A 119 6.84 2.03 4.03
C ALA A 119 8.15 1.51 4.66
N ARG A 120 9.19 2.36 4.76
CA ARG A 120 10.45 1.97 5.40
C ARG A 120 10.30 1.72 6.90
N THR A 121 9.58 2.60 7.60
CA THR A 121 9.34 2.48 9.04
C THR A 121 8.58 1.19 9.37
N ASP A 122 7.57 0.86 8.57
CA ASP A 122 6.74 -0.33 8.72
C ASP A 122 7.53 -1.60 8.43
N TYR A 123 8.34 -1.59 7.37
CA TYR A 123 9.26 -2.67 7.07
C TYR A 123 10.23 -2.92 8.22
N GLU A 124 10.90 -1.87 8.70
CA GLU A 124 11.83 -1.97 9.85
C GLU A 124 11.09 -2.47 11.10
N TRP A 125 9.88 -1.97 11.37
CA TRP A 125 9.07 -2.37 12.52
C TRP A 125 8.72 -3.86 12.53
N LEU A 126 8.29 -4.39 11.37
CA LEU A 126 8.00 -5.79 11.16
C LEU A 126 9.28 -6.64 11.21
N LYS A 127 10.35 -6.17 10.56
CA LYS A 127 11.64 -6.88 10.45
C LYS A 127 12.28 -7.10 11.82
N GLU A 128 12.27 -6.09 12.68
CA GLU A 128 12.81 -6.18 14.05
C GLU A 128 12.05 -7.18 14.92
N ARG A 129 10.79 -7.48 14.59
CA ARG A 129 9.90 -8.36 15.35
C ARG A 129 9.74 -9.73 14.72
N GLU A 130 10.48 -10.00 13.65
CA GLU A 130 10.48 -11.31 13.00
C GLU A 130 10.70 -12.44 13.99
N VAL A 131 9.88 -13.47 13.86
CA VAL A 131 10.10 -14.75 14.49
C VAL A 131 10.55 -15.75 13.43
N ARG A 132 11.33 -16.76 13.82
CA ARG A 132 11.79 -17.78 12.85
C ARG A 132 10.59 -18.41 12.13
N GLY A 133 10.52 -18.25 10.81
CA GLY A 133 9.41 -18.73 9.97
C GLY A 133 8.34 -17.68 9.67
N SER A 134 8.63 -16.38 9.83
CA SER A 134 7.81 -15.24 9.41
C SER A 134 8.67 -14.24 8.63
N ASP A 135 9.23 -14.65 7.50
CA ASP A 135 10.15 -13.86 6.70
C ASP A 135 9.45 -12.64 6.08
N VAL A 136 9.87 -11.45 6.47
CA VAL A 136 9.41 -10.14 6.01
C VAL A 136 10.33 -9.63 4.91
N ARG A 137 9.74 -9.23 3.79
CA ARG A 137 10.41 -8.66 2.62
C ARG A 137 9.71 -7.38 2.17
N ASP A 138 10.49 -6.35 1.85
CA ASP A 138 10.00 -5.21 1.08
C ASP A 138 10.03 -5.60 -0.40
N VAL A 139 8.84 -5.62 -1.02
CA VAL A 139 8.64 -5.98 -2.43
C VAL A 139 8.08 -4.80 -3.22
N SER A 140 8.15 -3.57 -2.68
CA SER A 140 7.54 -2.39 -3.30
C SER A 140 8.02 -2.15 -4.74
N ASP A 141 9.32 -2.40 -5.02
CA ASP A 141 9.90 -2.26 -6.37
C ASP A 141 9.45 -3.36 -7.36
N GLU A 142 8.78 -4.41 -6.88
CA GLU A 142 8.24 -5.52 -7.70
C GLU A 142 6.81 -5.27 -8.16
N TYR A 143 6.12 -4.29 -7.58
CA TYR A 143 4.71 -3.99 -7.84
C TYR A 143 4.51 -2.61 -8.48
N ALA A 144 3.41 -2.52 -9.22
CA ALA A 144 2.76 -1.25 -9.52
C ALA A 144 1.30 -1.38 -9.12
N LEU A 145 0.72 -0.32 -8.56
CA LEU A 145 -0.62 -0.35 -8.00
C LEU A 145 -1.50 0.71 -8.67
N LEU A 146 -2.53 0.23 -9.36
CA LEU A 146 -3.53 1.06 -10.01
C LEU A 146 -4.87 0.89 -9.29
N ALA A 147 -5.42 1.99 -8.78
CA ALA A 147 -6.77 2.01 -8.25
C ALA A 147 -7.75 2.48 -9.32
N VAL A 148 -8.58 1.57 -9.83
CA VAL A 148 -9.68 1.87 -10.75
C VAL A 148 -10.95 2.03 -9.93
N GLN A 149 -11.57 3.21 -9.96
CA GLN A 149 -12.62 3.59 -9.02
C GLN A 149 -13.79 4.30 -9.71
N GLY A 150 -15.03 3.88 -9.44
CA GLY A 150 -16.25 4.61 -9.79
C GLY A 150 -17.46 3.69 -10.00
N PRO A 151 -18.67 4.21 -10.23
CA PRO A 151 -19.85 3.37 -10.46
C PRO A 151 -19.75 2.47 -11.70
N ARG A 152 -18.81 2.73 -12.62
CA ARG A 152 -18.51 1.88 -13.78
C ARG A 152 -17.17 1.14 -13.66
N SER A 153 -16.55 1.12 -12.48
CA SER A 153 -15.45 0.18 -12.19
C SER A 153 -16.02 -1.23 -11.94
N ILE A 154 -15.15 -2.24 -12.06
CA ILE A 154 -15.44 -3.69 -12.00
C ILE A 154 -16.38 -4.06 -10.84
#